data_AF-A0A6B2DKE2-F1
#
_entry.id   AF-A0A6B2DKE2-F1
#
_cell.length_a   1.000
_cell.length_b   1.000
_cell.length_c   1.000
_cell.angle_alpha   90.00
_cell.angle_beta   90.00
_cell.angle_gamma   90.00
#
_symmetry.space_group_name_H-M   'P 1'
#
loop_
_entity.id
_entity.type
_entity.pdbx_description
1 polymer ?
#
loop_
_entity_poly.entity_id
_entity_poly.type
_entity_poly.pdbx_seq_one_letter_code
_entity_poly.pdbx_strand_id
1 'polypeptide(L)'
;TARARDLRTFLEFDIAFHDLLLGASRNPMFAQLSEVVAEVLTGRTGHGLMPPEPQPEAVALHLEVAAAVAAGDADRAERAMRDIVVQAREEIAALVE
;
A
#
# COMPACT_ATOMS: atom_id res chain seq x y z
N THR A 1 -9.56 -10.89 -6.44
CA THR A 1 -8.15 -10.59 -6.15
C THR A 1 -7.93 -10.63 -4.65
N ALA A 2 -8.23 -9.59 -3.86
CA ALA A 2 -8.22 -9.68 -2.38
C ALA A 2 -9.28 -10.67 -1.84
N ARG A 3 -10.51 -10.63 -2.39
CA ARG A 3 -11.57 -11.62 -2.07
C ARG A 3 -11.22 -13.06 -2.49
N ALA A 4 -10.24 -13.23 -3.39
CA ALA A 4 -9.77 -14.52 -3.84
C ALA A 4 -8.53 -15.00 -3.06
N ARG A 5 -8.08 -14.20 -2.06
CA ARG A 5 -6.90 -14.47 -1.22
C ARG A 5 -5.61 -14.70 -2.02
N ASP A 6 -5.52 -14.11 -3.20
CA ASP A 6 -4.35 -14.19 -4.06
C ASP A 6 -3.38 -13.05 -3.74
N LEU A 7 -2.33 -13.37 -2.99
CA LEU A 7 -1.32 -12.42 -2.55
C LEU A 7 -0.49 -11.85 -3.72
N ARG A 8 -0.27 -12.62 -4.79
CA ARG A 8 0.52 -12.15 -5.94
C ARG A 8 -0.23 -11.12 -6.74
N THR A 9 -1.49 -11.44 -7.07
CA THR A 9 -2.35 -10.47 -7.77
C THR A 9 -2.61 -9.25 -6.87
N PHE A 10 -2.72 -9.43 -5.55
CA PHE A 10 -2.81 -8.31 -4.62
C PHE A 10 -1.59 -7.39 -4.69
N LEU A 11 -0.38 -7.95 -4.64
CA LEU A 11 0.88 -7.18 -4.75
C LEU A 11 0.94 -6.37 -6.06
N GLU A 12 0.54 -6.95 -7.19
CA GLU A 12 0.54 -6.23 -8.47
C GLU A 12 -0.37 -4.99 -8.43
N PHE A 13 -1.56 -5.11 -7.84
CA PHE A 13 -2.48 -3.99 -7.68
C PHE A 13 -2.02 -2.97 -6.62
N ASP A 14 -1.37 -3.44 -5.56
CA ASP A 14 -0.80 -2.60 -4.51
C ASP A 14 0.29 -1.68 -5.08
N ILE A 15 1.25 -2.26 -5.83
CA ILE A 15 2.28 -1.50 -6.54
C ILE A 15 1.66 -0.48 -7.52
N ALA A 16 0.70 -0.92 -8.33
CA ALA A 16 0.05 -0.05 -9.31
C ALA A 16 -0.70 1.13 -8.65
N PHE A 17 -1.31 0.90 -7.48
CA PHE A 17 -2.00 1.93 -6.73
C PHE A 17 -1.03 3.00 -6.21
N HIS A 18 0.07 2.57 -5.60
CA HIS A 18 1.09 3.49 -5.09
C HIS A 18 1.78 4.29 -6.20
N ASP A 19 2.10 3.63 -7.32
CA ASP A 19 2.68 4.30 -8.49
C ASP A 19 1.75 5.40 -9.04
N LEU A 20 0.45 5.09 -9.19
CA LEU A 20 -0.54 6.04 -9.65
C LEU A 20 -0.62 7.28 -8.73
N LEU A 21 -0.65 7.07 -7.40
CA LEU A 21 -0.72 8.17 -6.45
C LEU A 21 0.52 9.07 -6.49
N LEU A 22 1.71 8.46 -6.51
CA LEU A 22 2.97 9.21 -6.56
C LEU A 22 3.10 9.98 -7.88
N GLY A 23 2.73 9.37 -9.01
CA GLY A 23 2.68 10.03 -10.31
C GLY A 23 1.65 11.17 -10.38
N ALA A 24 0.51 11.02 -9.70
CA ALA A 24 -0.55 12.03 -9.65
C ALA A 24 -0.19 13.26 -8.78
N SER A 25 0.84 13.17 -7.93
CA SER A 25 1.26 14.26 -7.02
C SER A 25 1.73 15.53 -7.73
N ARG A 26 2.03 15.46 -9.04
CA ARG A 26 2.70 16.52 -9.82
C ARG A 26 4.04 16.97 -9.23
N ASN A 27 4.64 16.14 -8.38
CA ASN A 27 5.98 16.34 -7.85
C ASN A 27 6.92 15.28 -8.43
N PRO A 28 7.83 15.66 -9.35
CA PRO A 28 8.77 14.72 -9.96
C PRO A 28 9.69 14.00 -8.96
N MET A 29 9.94 14.59 -7.79
CA MET A 29 10.71 13.92 -6.73
C MET A 29 9.91 12.80 -6.07
N PHE A 30 8.60 12.95 -5.90
CA PHE A 30 7.75 11.88 -5.37
C PHE A 30 7.50 10.78 -6.39
N ALA A 31 7.34 11.11 -7.67
CA ALA A 31 7.20 10.09 -8.72
C ALA A 31 8.42 9.15 -8.78
N GLN A 32 9.63 9.64 -8.49
CA GLN A 32 10.84 8.80 -8.41
C GLN A 32 10.83 7.78 -7.26
N LEU A 33 9.98 7.97 -6.25
CA LEU A 33 9.84 7.01 -5.15
C LEU A 33 9.02 5.77 -5.55
N SER A 34 8.29 5.78 -6.67
CA SER A 34 7.47 4.65 -7.11
C SER A 34 8.27 3.35 -7.19
N GLU A 35 9.46 3.38 -7.80
CA GLU A 35 10.34 2.20 -7.91
C GLU A 35 10.80 1.70 -6.54
N VAL A 36 11.17 2.60 -5.65
CA VAL A 36 11.59 2.24 -4.28
C VAL A 36 10.44 1.58 -3.51
N VAL A 37 9.22 2.11 -3.63
CA VAL A 37 8.03 1.53 -3.00
C VAL A 37 7.74 0.14 -3.58
N ALA A 38 7.82 -0.02 -4.90
CA ALA A 38 7.62 -1.31 -5.56
C ALA A 38 8.60 -2.39 -5.07
N GLU A 39 9.88 -2.03 -4.91
CA GLU A 39 10.90 -2.94 -4.38
C GLU A 39 10.63 -3.33 -2.92
N VAL A 40 10.19 -2.38 -2.08
CA VAL A 40 9.83 -2.67 -0.69
C VAL A 40 8.65 -3.64 -0.61
N LEU A 41 7.58 -3.40 -1.38
CA LEU A 41 6.40 -4.27 -1.40
C LEU A 41 6.73 -5.67 -1.93
N THR A 42 7.53 -5.73 -3.00
CA THR A 42 8.00 -7.00 -3.59
C THR A 42 8.88 -7.76 -2.62
N GLY A 43 9.85 -7.10 -1.99
CA GLY A 43 10.76 -7.70 -1.02
C GLY A 43 10.01 -8.26 0.19
N ARG A 44 9.06 -7.50 0.75
CA ARG A 44 8.24 -7.96 1.88
C ARG A 44 7.45 -9.23 1.52
N THR A 45 6.83 -9.24 0.34
CA THR A 45 6.07 -10.42 -0.13
C THR A 45 7.00 -11.62 -0.36
N GLY A 46 8.10 -11.43 -1.08
CA GLY A 46 9.04 -12.49 -1.44
C GLY A 46 9.78 -13.09 -0.25
N HIS A 47 10.00 -12.31 0.81
CA HIS A 47 10.62 -12.76 2.06
C HIS A 47 9.63 -13.29 3.10
N GLY A 48 8.33 -13.38 2.77
CA GLY A 48 7.32 -13.86 3.72
C GLY A 48 7.11 -12.91 4.91
N LEU A 49 7.40 -11.62 4.74
CA LEU A 49 7.17 -10.54 5.72
C LEU A 49 5.79 -9.90 5.56
N MET A 50 4.86 -10.64 4.96
CA MET A 50 3.45 -10.31 4.85
C MET A 50 2.62 -11.48 5.37
N PRO A 51 1.43 -11.23 5.92
CA PRO A 51 0.46 -12.28 6.18
C PRO A 51 0.23 -13.14 4.93
N PRO A 52 -0.08 -14.44 5.08
CA PRO A 52 -0.24 -15.37 3.95
C PRO A 52 -1.41 -15.03 3.02
N GLU A 53 -2.32 -14.15 3.47
CA GLU A 53 -3.45 -13.66 2.70
C GLU A 53 -3.60 -12.14 2.87
N PRO A 54 -4.09 -11.42 1.84
CA PRO A 54 -4.39 -10.00 1.96
C PRO A 54 -5.37 -9.71 3.09
N GLN A 55 -4.97 -8.83 4.01
CA GLN A 55 -5.83 -8.44 5.14
C GLN A 55 -6.99 -7.56 4.65
N PRO A 56 -8.23 -7.80 5.10
CA PRO A 56 -9.37 -6.94 4.77
C PRO A 56 -9.16 -5.47 5.13
N GLU A 57 -8.42 -5.22 6.21
CA GLU A 57 -8.07 -3.88 6.68
C GLU A 57 -7.17 -3.14 5.69
N ALA A 58 -6.17 -3.80 5.12
CA ALA A 58 -5.32 -3.21 4.08
C ALA A 58 -6.16 -2.71 2.90
N VAL A 59 -7.11 -3.54 2.43
CA VAL A 59 -8.02 -3.18 1.33
C VAL A 59 -8.90 -1.99 1.71
N ALA A 60 -9.42 -1.96 2.94
CA ALA A 60 -10.24 -0.87 3.42
C ALA A 60 -9.48 0.46 3.46
N LEU A 61 -8.23 0.45 3.94
CA LEU A 61 -7.38 1.64 3.96
C LEU A 61 -7.05 2.15 2.55
N HIS A 62 -6.81 1.25 1.58
CA HIS A 62 -6.60 1.64 0.18
C HIS A 62 -7.84 2.33 -0.42
N LEU A 63 -9.03 1.80 -0.15
CA LEU A 63 -10.28 2.42 -0.57
C LEU A 63 -10.49 3.78 0.10
N GLU A 64 -10.10 3.92 1.37
CA GLU A 64 -10.19 5.17 2.12
C GLU A 64 -9.29 6.25 1.53
N VAL A 65 -8.03 5.92 1.20
CA VAL A 65 -7.11 6.82 0.48
C VAL A 65 -7.72 7.25 -0.85
N ALA A 66 -8.20 6.30 -1.66
CA ALA A 66 -8.78 6.60 -2.96
C ALA A 66 -10.00 7.55 -2.85
N ALA A 67 -10.88 7.30 -1.86
CA ALA A 67 -12.04 8.14 -1.61
C ALA A 67 -11.64 9.55 -1.14
N ALA A 68 -10.64 9.66 -0.25
CA ALA A 68 -10.15 10.94 0.24
C ALA A 68 -9.51 11.78 -0.88
N VAL A 69 -8.69 11.15 -1.73
CA VAL A 69 -8.08 11.80 -2.91
C VAL A 69 -9.15 12.27 -3.89
N ALA A 70 -10.15 11.43 -4.20
CA ALA A 70 -11.25 11.79 -5.08
C ALA A 70 -12.09 12.96 -4.54
N ALA A 71 -12.22 13.08 -3.22
CA ALA A 71 -12.89 14.18 -2.55
C ALA A 71 -12.04 15.46 -2.42
N GLY A 72 -10.73 15.39 -2.71
CA GLY A 72 -9.79 16.50 -2.49
C GLY A 72 -9.45 16.76 -1.03
N ASP A 73 -9.69 15.80 -0.13
CA ASP A 73 -9.40 15.89 1.30
C ASP A 73 -7.98 15.39 1.58
N ALA A 74 -7.02 16.31 1.54
CA ALA A 74 -5.60 16.00 1.68
C ALA A 74 -5.27 15.43 3.07
N ASP A 75 -5.86 15.96 4.14
CA ASP A 75 -5.57 15.52 5.50
C ASP A 75 -6.10 14.10 5.74
N ARG A 76 -7.27 13.77 5.19
CA ARG A 76 -7.82 12.41 5.25
C ARG A 76 -7.00 11.43 4.43
N ALA A 77 -6.55 11.83 3.23
CA ALA A 77 -5.70 10.98 2.39
C ALA A 77 -4.36 10.69 3.07
N GLU A 78 -3.74 11.70 3.68
CA GLU A 78 -2.49 11.56 4.43
C GLU A 78 -2.64 10.60 5.62
N ARG A 79 -3.67 10.79 6.45
CA ARG A 79 -3.93 9.91 7.60
C ARG A 79 -4.12 8.46 7.18
N ALA A 80 -4.98 8.21 6.18
CA ALA A 80 -5.23 6.85 5.70
C ALA A 80 -3.97 6.20 5.11
N MET A 81 -3.13 6.95 4.38
CA MET A 81 -1.85 6.46 3.87
C MET A 81 -0.87 6.15 5.01
N ARG A 82 -0.85 6.98 6.05
CA ARG A 82 -0.04 6.72 7.25
C ARG A 82 -0.48 5.45 7.96
N ASP A 83 -1.77 5.19 8.06
CA ASP A 83 -2.31 3.97 8.66
C ASP A 83 -1.87 2.71 7.89
N ILE A 84 -1.78 2.78 6.55
CA ILE A 84 -1.21 1.69 5.73
C ILE A 84 0.25 1.41 6.14
N VAL A 85 1.07 2.46 6.33
CA VAL A 85 2.47 2.31 6.73
C VAL A 85 2.62 1.76 8.15
N VAL A 86 1.74 2.16 9.06
CA VAL A 86 1.70 1.65 10.44
C VAL A 86 1.34 0.17 10.43
N GLN A 87 0.24 -0.21 9.76
CA GLN A 87 -0.18 -1.61 9.63
C GLN A 87 0.94 -2.47 9.02
N ALA A 88 1.60 -1.97 7.97
CA ALA A 88 2.73 -2.64 7.35
C ALA A 88 3.91 -2.89 8.32
N ARG A 89 4.21 -1.94 9.22
CA ARG A 89 5.24 -2.15 10.27
C ARG A 89 4.80 -3.19 11.29
N GLU A 90 3.55 -3.16 11.71
CA GLU A 90 3.01 -4.10 12.71
C GLU A 90 3.00 -5.53 12.18
N GLU A 91 2.63 -5.72 10.91
CA GLU A 91 2.69 -7.02 10.23
C GLU A 91 4.12 -7.58 10.19
N ILE A 92 5.12 -6.74 9.87
CA ILE A 92 6.53 -7.16 9.88
C ILE A 92 6.95 -7.52 11.30
N ALA A 93 6.63 -6.69 12.28
CA ALA A 93 7.01 -6.93 13.68
C ALA A 93 6.45 -8.27 14.20
N ALA A 94 5.18 -8.55 13.92
CA ALA A 94 4.51 -9.79 14.33
C ALA A 94 5.08 -11.07 13.71
N LEU A 95 5.86 -10.96 12.62
CA LEU A 95 6.48 -12.11 11.94
C LEU A 95 7.95 -12.34 12.36
N VAL A 96 8.55 -11.35 13.03
CA VAL A 96 9.97 -11.38 13.45
C VAL A 96 10.12 -11.64 14.96
N GLU A 97 9.03 -11.56 15.72
CA GLU A 97 8.92 -12.01 17.12
C GLU A 97 8.62 -13.52 17.22
#